data_AF-A0A0G0AU02-F1
#
_entry.id   AF-A0A0G0AU02-F1
#
_cell.length_a   1.000
_cell.length_b   1.000
_cell.length_c   1.000
_cell.angle_alpha   90.00
_cell.angle_beta   90.00
_cell.angle_gamma   90.00
#
_symmetry.space_group_name_H-M   'P 1'
#
loop_
_entity.id
_entity.type
_entity.pdbx_description
1 polymer ?
#
loop_
_entity_poly.entity_id
_entity_poly.type
_entity_poly.pdbx_seq_one_letter_code
_entity_poly.pdbx_strand_id
1 'polypeptide(L)'
;MSLSLYDLLKRDIRKMVLGISKYEKGNIYPLIVEEVEKYVIELVLQEVSYNYFRAAQVLGISRSTLYQKIKLLKIDGKGSFTKDFEPKFEIDKFQEL
;
A
#
# COMPACT_ATOMS: atom_id res chain seq x y z
N MET A 1 -20.63 -8.91 10.17
CA MET A 1 -19.33 -8.63 10.82
C MET A 1 -18.40 -8.15 9.72
N SER A 2 -17.83 -6.95 9.83
CA SER A 2 -16.84 -6.44 8.88
C SER A 2 -15.56 -7.26 8.96
N LEU A 3 -15.03 -7.75 7.84
CA LEU A 3 -13.69 -8.33 7.79
C LEU A 3 -12.67 -7.25 8.13
N SER A 4 -11.78 -7.51 9.09
CA SER A 4 -10.69 -6.60 9.40
C SER A 4 -9.53 -6.81 8.41
N LEU A 5 -8.69 -5.78 8.22
CA LEU A 5 -7.42 -5.92 7.50
C LEU A 5 -6.56 -7.04 8.09
N TYR A 6 -6.62 -7.22 9.41
CA TYR A 6 -5.93 -8.31 10.08
C TYR A 6 -6.42 -9.67 9.58
N ASP A 7 -7.72 -9.90 9.48
CA ASP A 7 -8.28 -11.17 9.01
C ASP A 7 -7.92 -11.48 7.56
N LEU A 8 -7.86 -10.44 6.71
CA LEU A 8 -7.44 -10.54 5.32
C LEU A 8 -5.95 -10.91 5.21
N LEU A 9 -5.09 -10.25 5.98
CA LEU A 9 -3.63 -10.42 5.88
C LEU A 9 -3.09 -11.61 6.70
N LYS A 10 -3.83 -12.09 7.71
CA LYS A 10 -3.39 -13.12 8.67
C LYS A 10 -2.82 -14.36 8.00
N ARG A 11 -3.47 -14.84 6.94
CA ARG A 11 -3.03 -16.05 6.23
C ARG A 11 -1.75 -15.80 5.44
N ASP A 12 -1.67 -14.67 4.74
CA ASP A 12 -0.60 -14.42 3.79
C ASP A 12 0.68 -13.95 4.50
N ILE A 13 0.57 -13.10 5.52
CA ILE A 13 1.69 -12.75 6.41
C ILE A 13 2.26 -13.99 7.10
N ARG A 14 1.40 -14.90 7.60
CA ARG A 14 1.87 -16.15 8.23
C ARG A 14 2.72 -16.98 7.26
N LYS A 15 2.31 -17.09 5.99
CA LYS A 15 3.08 -17.81 4.97
C LYS A 15 4.44 -17.15 4.71
N MET A 16 4.47 -15.82 4.60
CA MET A 16 5.71 -15.06 4.40
C MET A 16 6.69 -15.26 5.58
N VAL A 17 6.20 -15.16 6.82
CA VAL A 17 6.99 -15.38 8.04
C VAL A 17 7.60 -16.78 8.06
N LEU A 18 6.80 -17.82 7.81
CA LEU A 18 7.27 -19.21 7.80
C LEU A 18 8.21 -19.52 6.63
N GLY A 19 8.04 -18.83 5.49
CA GLY A 19 8.94 -18.95 4.35
C GLY A 19 10.31 -18.34 4.65
N ILE A 20 10.33 -17.16 5.27
CA ILE A 20 11.54 -16.42 5.58
C ILE A 20 12.30 -17.01 6.77
N SER A 21 11.62 -17.59 7.77
CA SER A 21 12.30 -18.23 8.92
C SER A 21 13.19 -19.42 8.52
N LYS A 22 13.01 -19.99 7.33
CA LYS A 22 13.88 -21.04 6.77
C LYS A 22 15.23 -20.50 6.29
N TYR A 23 15.34 -19.18 6.12
CA TYR A 23 16.55 -18.48 5.74
C TYR A 23 16.96 -17.64 6.96
N GLU A 24 17.93 -18.11 7.76
CA GLU A 24 18.36 -17.55 9.06
C GLU A 24 18.83 -16.08 9.08
N LYS A 25 18.55 -15.28 8.03
CA LYS A 25 18.99 -13.89 7.84
C LYS A 25 17.90 -12.93 7.32
N GLY A 26 16.61 -13.27 7.44
CA GLY A 26 15.54 -12.44 6.89
C GLY A 26 15.05 -11.32 7.83
N ASN A 27 15.17 -10.06 7.39
CA ASN A 27 14.52 -8.92 8.04
C ASN A 27 13.12 -8.69 7.43
N ILE A 28 12.14 -9.49 7.84
CA ILE A 28 10.79 -9.50 7.26
C ILE A 28 9.97 -8.24 7.57
N TYR A 29 10.19 -7.65 8.74
CA TYR A 29 9.44 -6.48 9.20
C TYR A 29 9.51 -5.31 8.21
N PRO A 30 10.70 -4.79 7.83
CA PRO A 30 10.78 -3.70 6.86
C PRO A 30 10.23 -4.08 5.49
N LEU A 31 10.40 -5.33 5.04
CA LEU A 31 9.88 -5.78 3.74
C LEU A 31 8.35 -5.62 3.67
N ILE A 32 7.62 -6.16 4.65
CA ILE A 32 6.15 -6.09 4.66
C ILE A 32 5.69 -4.64 4.84
N VAL A 33 6.32 -3.91 5.76
CA VAL A 33 5.92 -2.52 6.03
C VAL A 33 6.13 -1.64 4.79
N GLU A 34 7.27 -1.78 4.11
CA GLU A 34 7.56 -1.02 2.89
C GLU A 34 6.61 -1.39 1.74
N GLU A 35 6.30 -2.69 1.54
CA GLU A 35 5.36 -3.12 0.51
C GLU A 35 3.95 -2.58 0.74
N VAL A 36 3.44 -2.69 1.97
CA VAL A 36 2.09 -2.19 2.31
C VAL A 36 2.04 -0.67 2.23
N GLU A 37 3.06 0.03 2.74
CA GLU A 37 3.13 1.48 2.68
C GLU A 37 3.20 1.97 1.22
N LYS A 38 4.01 1.31 0.38
CA LYS A 38 4.09 1.62 -1.06
C LYS A 38 2.74 1.49 -1.73
N TYR A 39 2.06 0.37 -1.52
CA TYR A 39 0.76 0.09 -2.12
C TYR A 39 -0.30 1.13 -1.71
N VAL A 40 -0.37 1.48 -0.42
CA VAL A 40 -1.32 2.47 0.08
C VAL A 40 -1.06 3.86 -0.52
N ILE A 41 0.21 4.29 -0.58
CA ILE A 41 0.56 5.58 -1.16
C ILE A 41 0.25 5.62 -2.66
N GLU A 42 0.56 4.56 -3.39
CA GLU A 42 0.28 4.44 -4.83
C GLU A 42 -1.21 4.51 -5.12
N LEU A 43 -2.03 3.74 -4.38
CA LEU A 43 -3.48 3.77 -4.52
C LEU A 43 -4.02 5.17 -4.28
N VAL A 44 -3.66 5.82 -3.17
CA VAL A 44 -4.16 7.17 -2.88
C VAL A 44 -3.71 8.18 -3.94
N LEU A 45 -2.48 8.08 -4.44
CA LEU A 45 -2.02 8.90 -5.55
C LEU A 45 -2.87 8.69 -6.80
N GLN A 46 -3.27 7.47 -7.12
CA GLN A 46 -4.16 7.19 -8.25
C GLN A 46 -5.56 7.78 -8.05
N GLU A 47 -6.17 7.51 -6.89
CA GLU A 47 -7.51 8.00 -6.54
C GLU A 47 -7.63 9.53 -6.65
N VAL A 48 -6.58 10.25 -6.26
CA VAL A 48 -6.55 11.71 -6.36
C VAL A 48 -5.89 12.23 -7.65
N SER A 49 -5.81 11.40 -8.71
CA SER A 49 -5.25 11.76 -10.02
C SER A 49 -3.83 12.35 -9.97
N TYR A 50 -3.02 11.84 -9.04
CA TYR A 50 -1.66 12.24 -8.69
C TYR A 50 -1.55 13.69 -8.18
N ASN A 51 -2.62 14.19 -7.55
CA ASN A 51 -2.57 15.45 -6.82
C ASN A 51 -1.88 15.25 -5.46
N TYR A 52 -0.58 15.50 -5.38
CA TYR A 52 0.22 15.31 -4.16
C TYR A 52 -0.32 16.04 -2.92
N PHE A 53 -0.96 17.20 -3.10
CA PHE A 53 -1.56 17.93 -1.97
C PHE A 53 -2.75 17.14 -1.40
N ARG A 54 -3.68 16.71 -2.26
CA ARG A 54 -4.82 15.89 -1.84
C ARG A 54 -4.39 14.52 -1.33
N ALA A 55 -3.40 13.89 -1.96
CA ALA A 55 -2.86 12.61 -1.49
C ALA A 55 -2.31 12.71 -0.07
N ALA A 56 -1.53 13.75 0.23
CA ALA A 56 -1.01 14.00 1.57
C ALA A 56 -2.14 14.21 2.60
N GLN A 57 -3.21 14.92 2.22
CA GLN A 57 -4.39 15.09 3.08
C GLN A 57 -5.11 13.77 3.35
N VAL A 58 -5.34 12.95 2.31
CA VAL A 58 -6.02 11.64 2.45
C VAL A 58 -5.18 10.66 3.27
N LEU A 59 -3.87 10.62 3.05
CA LEU A 59 -2.93 9.79 3.81
C LEU A 59 -2.73 10.28 5.25
N GLY A 60 -3.15 11.51 5.59
CA GLY A 60 -2.94 12.10 6.91
C GLY A 60 -1.46 12.40 7.23
N ILE A 61 -0.64 12.67 6.21
CA ILE A 61 0.80 12.95 6.37
C ILE A 61 1.16 14.32 5.77
N SER A 62 2.31 14.88 6.19
CA SER A 62 2.81 16.10 5.58
C SER A 62 3.25 15.85 4.13
N ARG A 63 3.17 16.88 3.27
CA ARG A 63 3.69 16.82 1.90
C ARG A 63 5.17 16.43 1.87
N SER A 64 5.98 16.97 2.78
CA SER A 64 7.41 16.64 2.88
C SER A 64 7.63 15.16 3.15
N THR A 65 6.83 14.58 4.04
CA THR A 65 6.83 13.14 4.34
C THR A 65 6.42 12.34 3.09
N LEU A 66 5.35 12.74 2.40
CA LEU A 66 4.91 12.09 1.17
C LEU A 66 6.03 12.06 0.11
N TYR A 67 6.72 13.19 -0.14
CA TYR A 67 7.83 13.24 -1.08
C TYR A 67 9.00 12.34 -0.67
N GLN A 68 9.37 12.33 0.62
CA GLN A 68 10.39 11.43 1.13
C GLN A 68 10.01 9.96 0.92
N LYS A 69 8.75 9.60 1.20
CA LYS A 69 8.24 8.24 1.03
C LYS A 69 8.19 7.81 -0.42
N ILE A 70 7.73 8.67 -1.34
CA ILE A 70 7.76 8.41 -2.79
C ILE A 70 9.18 8.09 -3.26
N LYS A 71 10.18 8.87 -2.79
CA LYS A 71 11.58 8.64 -3.15
C LYS A 71 12.14 7.35 -2.54
N LEU A 72 11.88 7.10 -1.26
CA LEU A 72 12.40 5.93 -0.54
C LEU A 72 11.82 4.62 -1.09
N LEU A 73 10.51 4.61 -1.37
CA LEU A 73 9.76 3.45 -1.84
C LEU A 73 9.83 3.27 -3.37
N LYS A 74 10.53 4.18 -4.07
CA LYS A 74 10.67 4.19 -5.54
C LYS A 74 9.30 4.06 -6.22
N ILE A 75 8.39 4.95 -5.86
CA ILE A 75 7.06 5.04 -6.45
C ILE A 75 7.19 5.79 -7.77
N ASP A 76 6.95 5.09 -8.87
CA ASP A 76 7.03 5.67 -10.21
C ASP A 76 5.73 6.45 -10.52
N GLY A 77 5.87 7.69 -10.99
CA GLY A 77 4.71 8.53 -11.33
C GLY A 77 3.96 8.04 -12.57
N LYS A 78 2.64 8.25 -12.60
CA LYS A 78 1.65 8.13 -13.71
C LYS A 78 1.75 6.97 -14.74
N GLY A 79 2.67 6.00 -14.66
CA GLY A 79 2.95 5.14 -15.83
C GLY A 79 3.40 3.70 -15.63
N SER A 80 3.55 3.17 -14.40
CA SER A 80 4.16 1.83 -14.22
C SER A 80 3.19 0.67 -13.95
N PHE A 81 1.92 0.91 -13.59
CA PHE A 81 1.04 -0.14 -13.02
C PHE A 81 -0.20 -0.52 -13.84
N THR A 82 -0.46 0.10 -15.00
CA THR A 82 -1.70 -0.18 -15.77
C THR A 82 -1.71 -1.54 -16.49
N LYS A 83 -0.74 -2.43 -16.28
CA LYS A 83 -0.68 -3.72 -16.99
C LYS A 83 -0.96 -4.95 -16.13
N ASP A 84 -0.73 -4.90 -14.82
CA ASP A 84 -0.77 -6.12 -13.99
C ASP A 84 -1.87 -6.13 -12.92
N PHE A 85 -2.64 -5.05 -12.77
CA PHE A 85 -3.67 -4.94 -11.75
C PHE A 85 -4.96 -4.34 -12.32
N GLU A 86 -5.95 -5.18 -12.62
CA GLU A 86 -7.35 -4.76 -12.70
C GLU A 86 -8.01 -4.96 -11.32
N PRO A 87 -8.11 -3.93 -10.47
CA PRO A 87 -8.85 -4.05 -9.23
C PRO A 87 -10.35 -4.09 -9.54
N LYS A 88 -10.97 -5.27 -9.37
CA LYS A 88 -12.43 -5.46 -9.40
C LYS A 88 -13.14 -4.95 -8.14
N PHE A 89 -12.79 -3.77 -7.68
CA PHE A 89 -13.45 -3.15 -6.52
C PHE A 89 -13.91 -1.76 -6.90
N GLU A 90 -15.19 -1.65 -7.24
CA GLU A 90 -15.90 -0.37 -7.37
C GLU A 90 -15.91 0.33 -6.00
N ILE A 91 -15.26 1.49 -5.96
CA ILE A 91 -15.07 2.32 -4.76
C ILE A 91 -16.39 3.01 -4.35
N ASP A 92 -17.40 3.00 -5.23
CA ASP A 92 -18.70 3.64 -5.01
C ASP A 92 -19.52 3.06 -3.84
N LYS A 93 -19.14 1.88 -3.29
CA LYS A 93 -19.86 1.28 -2.15
C LYS A 93 -19.46 1.79 -0.76
N PHE A 94 -18.45 2.65 -0.65
CA PHE A 94 -18.01 3.17 0.65
C PHE A 94 -18.71 4.47 1.09
N GLN A 95 -19.63 5.00 0.29
CA GLN A 95 -20.43 6.18 0.62
C GLN A 95 -21.79 5.85 1.28
N GLU A 96 -22.14 4.56 1.45
CA GLU A 96 -23.44 4.13 1.99
C GLU A 96 -23.36 3.34 3.31
N LEU A 97 -22.30 3.52 4.12
CA LEU A 97 -22.20 2.93 5.47
C LEU A 97 -21.99 3.98 6.56
#